data_AF-A0A8T6S6Y7-F1
#
_entry.id   AF-A0A8T6S6Y7-F1
#
_cell.length_a   1.000
_cell.length_b   1.000
_cell.length_c   1.000
_cell.angle_alpha   90.00
_cell.angle_beta   90.00
_cell.angle_gamma   90.00
#
_symmetry.space_group_name_H-M   'P 1'
#
loop_
_entity.id
_entity.type
_entity.pdbx_description
1 polymer ?
#
loop_
_entity_poly.entity_id
_entity_poly.type
_entity_poly.pdbx_seq_one_letter_code
_entity_poly.pdbx_strand_id
1 'polypeptide(L)'
;IQEHIDYRVLVTKEGENIFGPIPLTHTSEGVIKGLTVEFPEKGIYSVDFDVEGILFQPIPKETVSFDIAVGEAQQDQPTTPTNG
;
A
#
# COMPACT_ATOMS: atom_id res chain seq x y z
N ILE A 1 -2.50 15.58 17.27
CA ILE A 1 -1.47 14.52 17.14
C ILE A 1 -0.91 14.68 15.73
N GLN A 2 0.42 14.70 15.58
CA GLN A 2 1.05 14.79 14.25
C GLN A 2 1.36 13.37 13.80
N GLU A 3 0.61 12.86 12.83
CA GLU A 3 0.72 11.48 12.35
C GLU A 3 1.79 11.41 11.28
N HIS A 4 3.03 11.52 11.74
CA HIS A 4 4.22 11.32 10.91
C HIS A 4 4.37 9.85 10.54
N ILE A 5 4.48 9.55 9.25
CA ILE A 5 4.78 8.22 8.74
C ILE A 5 5.82 8.33 7.63
N ASP A 6 6.91 7.56 7.75
CA ASP A 6 7.86 7.31 6.66
C ASP A 6 7.53 5.96 6.01
N TYR A 7 7.28 5.98 4.70
CA TYR A 7 6.80 4.81 3.99
C TYR A 7 7.39 4.66 2.58
N ARG A 8 7.33 3.43 2.05
CA ARG A 8 7.53 3.11 0.64
C ARG A 8 6.34 2.31 0.14
N VAL A 9 6.08 2.42 -1.15
CA VAL A 9 5.03 1.68 -1.85
C VAL A 9 5.66 0.97 -3.04
N LEU A 10 5.39 -0.32 -3.17
CA LEU A 10 5.74 -1.15 -4.31
C LEU A 10 4.48 -1.85 -4.80
N VAL A 11 4.28 -1.86 -6.12
CA VAL A 11 3.19 -2.61 -6.76
C VAL A 11 3.81 -3.61 -7.72
N THR A 12 3.45 -4.88 -7.54
CA THR A 12 3.92 -5.97 -8.40
C THR A 12 2.77 -6.77 -9.00
N LYS A 13 3.02 -7.41 -10.13
CA LYS A 13 2.15 -8.44 -10.73
C LYS A 13 3.02 -9.60 -11.16
N GLU A 14 2.72 -10.80 -10.67
CA GLU A 14 3.48 -12.03 -11.04
C GLU A 14 5.01 -11.90 -10.83
N GLY A 15 5.43 -11.08 -9.85
CA GLY A 15 6.84 -10.81 -9.56
C GLY A 15 7.48 -9.69 -10.41
N GLU A 16 6.75 -9.11 -11.36
CA GLU A 16 7.19 -7.93 -12.12
C GLU A 16 6.81 -6.63 -11.39
N ASN A 17 7.72 -5.66 -11.36
CA ASN A 17 7.49 -4.33 -10.78
C ASN A 17 6.66 -3.47 -11.74
N ILE A 18 5.46 -3.09 -11.30
CA ILE A 18 4.53 -2.25 -12.06
C ILE A 18 4.66 -0.79 -11.64
N PHE A 19 4.86 -0.54 -10.34
CA PHE A 19 5.09 0.79 -9.80
C PHE A 19 6.01 0.72 -8.57
N GLY A 20 6.90 1.71 -8.44
CA GLY A 20 7.82 1.80 -7.32
C GLY A 20 9.01 0.81 -7.40
N PRO A 21 9.69 0.53 -6.27
CA PRO A 21 9.42 1.14 -4.97
C PRO A 21 9.69 2.64 -5.02
N ILE A 22 8.76 3.46 -4.52
CA ILE A 22 9.03 4.90 -4.42
C ILE A 22 10.18 5.15 -3.43
N PRO A 23 10.91 6.27 -3.57
CA PRO A 23 11.81 6.71 -2.52
C PRO A 23 11.09 6.81 -1.17
N LEU A 24 11.82 6.64 -0.07
CA LEU A 24 11.27 6.80 1.28
C LEU A 24 10.59 8.17 1.37
N THR A 25 9.28 8.14 1.52
CA THR A 25 8.41 9.31 1.47
C THR A 25 7.80 9.55 2.82
N HIS A 26 7.62 10.81 3.16
CA HIS A 26 7.12 11.26 4.45
C HIS A 26 5.74 11.90 4.30
N THR A 27 4.80 11.54 5.18
CA THR A 27 3.56 12.29 5.40
C THR A 27 3.43 12.69 6.86
N SER A 28 2.96 13.92 7.12
CA SER A 28 2.68 14.45 8.48
C SER A 28 1.18 14.47 8.80
N GLU A 29 0.32 14.24 7.80
CA GLU A 29 -1.14 14.29 7.94
C GLU A 29 -1.74 12.90 8.24
N GLY A 30 -0.93 11.85 8.32
CA GLY A 30 -1.41 10.46 8.43
C GLY A 30 -2.09 9.93 7.16
N VAL A 31 -2.17 10.75 6.11
CA VAL A 31 -2.85 10.45 4.85
C VAL A 31 -1.92 10.73 3.68
N ILE A 32 -1.92 9.85 2.68
CA ILE A 32 -1.20 10.04 1.42
C ILE A 32 -2.18 10.63 0.40
N LYS A 33 -1.94 11.87 -0.02
CA LYS A 33 -2.74 12.54 -1.05
C LYS A 33 -2.04 12.45 -2.41
N GLY A 34 -2.75 11.97 -3.43
CA GLY A 34 -2.26 11.99 -4.81
C GLY A 34 -1.38 10.81 -5.22
N LEU A 35 -1.38 9.70 -4.46
CA LEU A 35 -0.84 8.44 -4.95
C LEU A 35 -1.76 7.92 -6.06
N THR A 36 -1.25 7.92 -7.29
CA THR A 36 -1.94 7.38 -8.47
C THR A 36 -1.06 6.32 -9.09
N VAL A 37 -1.64 5.13 -9.32
CA VAL A 37 -0.98 4.01 -10.00
C VAL A 37 -1.85 3.62 -11.19
N GLU A 38 -1.25 3.56 -12.37
CA GLU A 38 -1.90 3.05 -13.57
C GLU A 38 -1.66 1.54 -13.69
N PHE A 39 -2.74 0.77 -13.84
CA PHE A 39 -2.67 -0.67 -14.05
C PHE A 39 -2.80 -0.97 -15.55
N PRO A 40 -1.75 -1.46 -16.21
CA PRO A 40 -1.74 -1.62 -17.67
C PRO A 40 -2.67 -2.73 -18.14
N GLU A 41 -2.93 -3.72 -17.29
CA GLU A 41 -3.67 -4.92 -17.63
C GLU A 41 -4.61 -5.36 -16.52
N LYS A 42 -5.58 -6.21 -16.87
CA LYS A 42 -6.37 -6.94 -15.88
C LYS A 42 -5.52 -7.98 -15.12
N GLY A 43 -5.97 -8.34 -13.92
CA GLY A 43 -5.34 -9.35 -13.07
C GLY A 43 -5.22 -8.92 -11.62
N ILE A 44 -4.51 -9.72 -10.83
CA ILE A 44 -4.25 -9.46 -9.41
C ILE A 44 -2.87 -8.83 -9.28
N TYR A 45 -2.83 -7.68 -8.61
CA TYR A 45 -1.61 -6.96 -8.27
C TYR A 45 -1.39 -7.03 -6.77
N SER A 46 -0.15 -7.23 -6.33
CA SER A 46 0.22 -7.13 -4.93
C SER A 46 0.80 -5.74 -4.66
N VAL A 47 0.28 -5.07 -3.64
CA VAL A 47 0.73 -3.76 -3.18
C VAL A 47 1.35 -3.89 -1.81
N ASP A 48 2.65 -3.64 -1.74
CA ASP A 48 3.42 -3.64 -0.50
C ASP A 48 3.61 -2.21 0.01
N PHE A 49 3.23 -1.98 1.26
CA PHE A 49 3.58 -0.78 2.02
C PHE A 49 4.64 -1.14 3.04
N ASP A 50 5.83 -0.57 2.89
CA ASP A 50 6.89 -0.63 3.90
C ASP A 50 6.81 0.62 4.78
N VAL A 51 6.81 0.45 6.10
CA VAL A 51 6.85 1.55 7.08
C VAL A 51 8.17 1.47 7.85
N GLU A 52 8.92 2.58 7.87
CA GLU A 52 10.25 2.67 8.47
C GLU A 52 10.34 3.77 9.55
N GLY A 53 9.28 4.54 9.77
CA GLY A 53 9.25 5.59 10.80
C GLY A 53 7.85 6.05 11.18
N ILE A 54 7.62 6.29 12.47
CA ILE A 54 6.36 6.79 13.04
C ILE A 54 6.68 7.89 14.06
N LEU A 55 5.95 9.01 14.05
CA LEU A 55 6.17 10.13 15.01
C LEU A 55 7.64 10.63 15.06
N PHE A 56 8.31 10.74 13.90
CA PHE A 56 9.74 11.09 13.78
C PHE A 56 10.71 10.11 14.48
N GLN A 57 10.24 8.92 14.85
CA GLN A 57 11.07 7.85 15.38
C GLN A 57 11.24 6.75 14.34
N PRO A 58 12.48 6.40 13.98
CA PRO A 58 12.74 5.24 13.15
C PRO A 58 12.22 3.97 13.82
N ILE A 59 11.63 3.08 13.04
CA ILE A 59 11.24 1.74 13.45
C ILE A 59 11.93 0.70 12.57
N PRO A 60 12.07 -0.56 13.01
CA PRO A 60 12.37 -1.64 12.10
C PRO A 60 11.34 -1.67 10.96
N LYS A 61 11.79 -2.02 9.75
CA LYS A 61 10.90 -2.06 8.59
C LYS A 61 9.76 -3.05 8.81
N GLU A 62 8.52 -2.57 8.74
CA GLU A 62 7.32 -3.39 8.77
C GLU A 62 6.65 -3.34 7.39
N THR A 63 6.24 -4.50 6.86
CA THR A 63 5.61 -4.61 5.54
C THR A 63 4.18 -5.10 5.69
N VAL A 64 3.24 -4.42 5.04
CA VAL A 64 1.88 -4.91 4.84
C VAL A 64 1.58 -5.01 3.35
N SER A 65 0.95 -6.12 2.95
CA SER A 65 0.67 -6.45 1.56
C SER A 65 -0.84 -6.56 1.34
N PHE A 66 -1.33 -5.98 0.25
CA PHE A 66 -2.72 -6.06 -0.19
C PHE A 66 -2.80 -6.54 -1.62
N ASP A 67 -3.78 -7.40 -1.91
CA ASP A 67 -4.08 -7.80 -3.29
C ASP A 67 -5.18 -6.92 -3.88
N ILE A 68 -4.94 -6.40 -5.08
CA ILE A 68 -5.88 -5.59 -5.85
C ILE A 68 -6.24 -6.33 -7.13
N ALA A 69 -7.49 -6.74 -7.25
CA ALA A 69 -8.04 -7.32 -8.48
C ALA A 69 -8.51 -6.20 -9.43
N VAL A 70 -7.89 -6.13 -10.61
CA VAL A 70 -8.19 -5.14 -11.66
C VAL A 70 -8.89 -5.80 -12.82
N GLY A 71 -10.04 -5.25 -13.23
CA GLY A 71 -10.80 -5.73 -14.39
C GLY A 71 -11.68 -6.96 -14.13
N GLU A 72 -11.77 -7.43 -12.89
CA GLU A 72 -12.77 -8.40 -12.45
C GLU A 72 -14.01 -7.67 -11.92
N ALA A 73 -15.21 -8.13 -12.29
CA ALA A 73 -16.43 -7.63 -11.66
C ALA A 73 -16.36 -7.98 -10.18
N GLN A 74 -16.39 -6.96 -9.31
CA GLN A 74 -16.31 -7.09 -7.86
C GLN A 74 -17.29 -8.18 -7.38
N GLN A 75 -16.79 -9.40 -7.16
CA GLN A 75 -17.47 -10.35 -6.31
C GLN A 75 -17.28 -9.81 -4.91
N ASP A 76 -18.38 -9.58 -4.21
CA ASP A 76 -18.46 -8.98 -2.89
C ASP A 76 -17.21 -9.34 -2.06
N GLN A 77 -16.37 -8.33 -1.82
CA GLN A 77 -15.27 -8.44 -0.89
C GLN A 77 -15.85 -9.02 0.40
N PRO A 78 -15.29 -10.09 0.99
CA PRO A 78 -15.76 -10.56 2.28
C PRO A 78 -15.63 -9.39 3.25
N THR A 79 -16.75 -8.79 3.64
CA THR A 79 -16.78 -7.93 4.82
C THR A 79 -16.48 -8.86 5.96
N THR A 80 -15.26 -8.80 6.51
CA THR A 80 -14.94 -9.52 7.74
C THR A 80 -15.97 -9.09 8.77
N PRO A 81 -16.88 -9.96 9.24
CA PRO A 81 -17.67 -9.63 10.41
C PRO A 81 -16.73 -9.81 11.59
N THR A 82 -16.35 -8.72 12.24
CA THR A 82 -15.81 -8.81 13.60
C THR A 82 -16.91 -9.36 14.49
N ASN A 83 -16.87 -10.67 14.75
CA ASN A 83 -17.65 -11.34 15.79
C ASN A 83 -16.76 -11.55 17.01
N GLY A 84 -17.17 -10.97 18.14
CA GLY A 84 -16.60 -11.20 19.47
C GLY A 84 -16.83 -10.05 20.42
#